data_AF-L8IKN1-F1
#
_entry.id   AF-L8IKN1-F1
#
_cell.length_a   1.000
_cell.length_b   1.000
_cell.length_c   1.000
_cell.angle_alpha   90.00
_cell.angle_beta   90.00
_cell.angle_gamma   90.00
#
_symmetry.space_group_name_H-M   'P 1'
#
loop_
_entity.id
_entity.type
_entity.pdbx_description
1 polymer ?
#
loop_
_entity_poly.entity_id
_entity_poly.type
_entity_poly.pdbx_seq_one_letter_code
_entity_poly.pdbx_strand_id
1 'polypeptide(L)'
;MGLRDWLRTACCCCPCKCLEEPAVPEKEPLVSGSNPYSSFGATLARDDEKNLWSMPHDVSHTEADDDRILYNLIVVRNQQAKDSEEWQKLNYDIYTLRQIRREVRSRWKHILEDLGFQREADSLLSVTKLSTISDSKNTRKAREILLRLAEETSIFPTSWELSERYLFVMDRLIALDAAEEFFKIASRTYPKKAGVPCLADGQKELHYFPLPSP
;
A
#
# COMPACT_ATOMS: atom_id res chain seq x y z
N MET A 1 22.50 55.00 37.81
CA MET A 1 22.54 56.47 37.73
C MET A 1 22.44 56.86 36.27
N GLY A 2 21.25 57.29 35.83
CA GLY A 2 21.01 57.73 34.46
C GLY A 2 21.47 59.17 34.23
N LEU A 3 21.86 59.48 32.99
CA LEU A 3 22.21 60.82 32.52
C LEU A 3 21.86 60.91 31.02
N ARG A 4 20.56 60.72 30.73
CA ARG A 4 19.95 60.97 29.42
C ARG A 4 19.55 62.44 29.20
N ASP A 5 19.93 63.37 30.08
CA ASP A 5 19.33 64.71 30.11
C ASP A 5 20.31 65.85 29.83
N TRP A 6 21.28 65.68 28.92
CA TRP A 6 22.17 66.82 28.61
C TRP A 6 22.37 67.24 27.16
N LEU A 7 21.85 66.53 26.14
CA LEU A 7 21.96 67.04 24.76
C LEU A 7 20.72 66.76 23.91
N ARG A 8 19.57 67.33 24.31
CA ARG A 8 18.52 67.76 23.38
C ARG A 8 18.45 69.29 23.39
N THR A 9 19.35 69.96 22.67
CA THR A 9 19.28 71.43 22.52
C THR A 9 19.62 71.93 21.11
N ALA A 10 19.22 71.19 20.08
CA ALA A 10 18.95 71.80 18.77
C ALA A 10 17.50 71.46 18.39
N CYS A 11 16.61 72.18 19.08
CA CYS A 11 15.16 72.16 19.03
C CYS A 11 14.68 72.50 17.60
N CYS A 12 13.76 71.71 17.03
CA CYS A 12 12.31 71.95 17.05
C CYS A 12 11.79 72.72 15.83
N CYS A 13 11.36 71.96 14.81
CA CYS A 13 10.18 72.25 13.98
C CYS A 13 9.58 70.89 13.53
N CYS A 14 8.46 70.51 14.15
CA CYS A 14 7.62 69.32 13.91
C CYS A 14 7.14 69.13 12.45
N PRO A 15 6.36 68.06 12.11
CA PRO A 15 6.34 66.66 12.58
C PRO A 15 6.18 65.64 11.41
N CYS A 16 6.33 64.34 11.71
CA CYS A 16 5.80 63.18 10.94
C CYS A 16 6.71 62.47 9.92
N LYS A 17 6.94 61.17 10.23
CA LYS A 17 7.28 60.02 9.39
C LYS A 17 8.73 59.93 8.87
N CYS A 18 9.56 59.21 9.63
CA CYS A 18 10.71 58.50 9.07
C CYS A 18 10.21 57.57 7.97
N LEU A 19 10.55 57.90 6.72
CA LEU A 19 10.31 57.07 5.55
C LEU A 19 11.38 55.96 5.56
N GLU A 20 11.09 54.85 6.23
CA GLU A 20 11.81 53.59 6.01
C GLU A 20 11.45 53.09 4.60
N GLU A 21 12.46 52.91 3.75
CA GLU A 21 12.33 52.17 2.50
C GLU A 21 11.97 50.70 2.81
N PRO A 22 10.89 50.14 2.24
CA PRO A 22 10.67 48.70 2.36
C PRO A 22 11.59 47.96 1.38
N ALA A 23 12.55 47.21 1.94
CA ALA A 23 13.35 46.23 1.21
C ALA A 23 12.43 45.18 0.56
N VAL A 24 12.48 45.10 -0.77
CA VAL A 24 11.75 44.14 -1.61
C VAL A 24 12.31 42.72 -1.38
N PRO A 25 11.50 41.69 -1.13
CA PRO A 25 11.99 40.31 -1.04
C PRO A 25 12.25 39.73 -2.45
N GLU A 26 13.53 39.65 -2.86
CA GLU A 26 13.99 39.11 -4.16
C GLU A 26 13.86 37.57 -4.33
N LYS A 27 12.74 36.93 -3.98
CA LYS A 27 12.53 35.51 -4.33
C LYS A 27 11.08 35.18 -4.64
N GLU A 28 10.62 35.64 -5.80
CA GLU A 28 9.46 35.04 -6.47
C GLU A 28 9.94 34.14 -7.63
N PRO A 29 9.55 32.86 -7.69
CA PRO A 29 9.92 31.98 -8.78
C PRO A 29 9.25 32.41 -10.09
N LEU A 30 10.06 32.68 -11.11
CA LEU A 30 9.66 33.22 -12.43
C LEU A 30 8.88 32.24 -13.34
N VAL A 31 8.30 31.16 -12.80
CA VAL A 31 7.59 30.15 -13.58
C VAL A 31 6.27 29.79 -12.90
N SER A 32 5.17 30.34 -13.43
CA SER A 32 3.80 29.95 -13.07
C SER A 32 3.54 28.51 -13.53
N GLY A 33 3.17 27.65 -12.57
CA GLY A 33 3.03 26.20 -12.75
C GLY A 33 1.89 25.77 -13.69
N SER A 34 2.19 25.66 -14.98
CA SER A 34 1.36 24.87 -15.91
C SER A 34 2.25 24.16 -16.94
N ASN A 35 2.89 23.07 -16.52
CA ASN A 35 3.41 22.07 -17.47
C ASN A 35 2.37 20.92 -17.57
N PRO A 36 1.73 20.70 -18.73
CA PRO A 36 0.77 19.61 -18.93
C PRO A 36 1.44 18.23 -19.07
N TYR A 37 2.77 18.14 -19.02
CA TYR A 37 3.49 16.88 -19.11
C TYR A 37 4.20 16.55 -17.79
N SER A 38 3.75 15.46 -17.15
CA SER A 38 4.40 14.93 -15.95
C SER A 38 5.82 14.47 -16.30
N SER A 39 6.82 15.04 -15.65
CA SER A 39 8.24 14.70 -15.85
C SER A 39 8.46 13.21 -15.56
N PHE A 40 8.93 12.47 -16.56
CA PHE A 40 9.28 11.06 -16.43
C PHE A 40 10.38 10.95 -15.35
N GLY A 41 10.04 10.34 -14.20
CA GLY A 41 10.98 10.19 -13.08
C GLY A 41 10.86 11.24 -11.96
N ALA A 42 9.84 12.12 -11.97
CA ALA A 42 9.51 12.87 -10.77
C ALA A 42 9.23 11.88 -9.63
N THR A 43 9.97 11.99 -8.52
CA THR A 43 9.60 11.40 -7.24
C THR A 43 8.36 12.16 -6.77
N LEU A 44 7.21 11.86 -7.39
CA LEU A 44 5.94 12.11 -6.75
C LEU A 44 6.10 11.50 -5.36
N ALA A 45 5.86 12.29 -4.31
CA ALA A 45 5.30 11.73 -3.09
C ALA A 45 4.14 10.88 -3.60
N ARG A 46 4.38 9.57 -3.75
CA ARG A 46 3.52 8.70 -4.54
C ARG A 46 2.34 8.49 -3.64
N ASP A 47 1.38 9.36 -3.89
CA ASP A 47 0.18 9.59 -3.13
C ASP A 47 -0.31 8.31 -2.46
N ASP A 48 -0.25 8.28 -1.13
CA ASP A 48 -0.85 7.21 -0.33
C ASP A 48 -2.37 7.08 -0.65
N GLU A 49 -2.95 8.08 -1.32
CA GLU A 49 -4.28 8.09 -1.94
C GLU A 49 -4.47 7.01 -3.03
N LYS A 50 -3.40 6.47 -3.62
CA LYS A 50 -3.43 5.37 -4.61
C LYS A 50 -3.27 3.99 -3.99
N ASN A 51 -3.82 3.74 -2.80
CA ASN A 51 -3.81 2.40 -2.22
C ASN A 51 -4.64 1.41 -3.07
N LEU A 52 -3.92 0.46 -3.68
CA LEU A 52 -4.48 -0.56 -4.56
C LEU A 52 -5.18 -1.70 -3.81
N TRP A 53 -5.15 -1.77 -2.48
CA TRP A 53 -5.58 -2.98 -1.76
C TRP A 53 -6.89 -2.86 -0.97
N SER A 54 -7.21 -1.66 -0.49
CA SER A 54 -8.36 -1.44 0.39
C SER A 54 -9.38 -0.47 -0.23
N MET A 55 -10.17 0.20 0.60
CA MET A 55 -10.90 1.40 0.18
C MET A 55 -9.89 2.44 -0.32
N PRO A 56 -10.27 3.32 -1.25
CA PRO A 56 -9.54 4.57 -1.43
C PRO A 56 -9.32 5.20 -0.04
N HIS A 57 -8.10 5.66 0.27
CA HIS A 57 -7.67 6.30 1.54
C HIS A 57 -7.29 5.40 2.73
N ASP A 58 -7.10 4.08 2.58
CA ASP A 58 -6.47 3.28 3.65
C ASP A 58 -4.94 3.55 3.66
N VAL A 59 -4.41 4.12 4.73
CA VAL A 59 -2.98 4.48 4.86
C VAL A 59 -2.08 3.28 5.22
N SER A 60 -2.65 2.10 5.47
CA SER A 60 -1.89 0.96 6.00
C SER A 60 -1.08 0.16 4.97
N HIS A 61 -0.95 0.62 3.72
CA HIS A 61 -0.43 -0.20 2.60
C HIS A 61 0.33 0.59 1.53
N THR A 62 1.41 -0.04 1.02
CA THR A 62 2.17 0.45 -0.16
C THR A 62 2.13 -0.53 -1.31
N GLU A 63 2.14 -0.03 -2.56
CA GLU A 63 2.22 -0.82 -3.81
C GLU A 63 3.35 -1.88 -3.76
N ALA A 64 3.03 -3.14 -4.08
CA ALA A 64 3.97 -4.26 -4.22
C ALA A 64 3.89 -4.90 -5.62
N ASP A 65 4.85 -5.76 -5.98
CA ASP A 65 4.90 -6.40 -7.31
C ASP A 65 3.66 -7.26 -7.63
N ASP A 66 3.03 -7.84 -6.61
CA ASP A 66 1.76 -8.59 -6.73
C ASP A 66 0.53 -7.69 -7.01
N ASP A 67 0.71 -6.37 -7.02
CA ASP A 67 -0.33 -5.41 -7.39
C ASP A 67 -0.39 -5.15 -8.91
N ARG A 68 0.54 -5.74 -9.69
CA ARG A 68 0.55 -5.64 -11.16
C ARG A 68 -0.77 -6.09 -11.78
N ILE A 69 -1.38 -7.19 -11.31
CA ILE A 69 -2.65 -7.70 -11.86
C ILE A 69 -3.76 -6.67 -11.69
N LEU A 70 -3.94 -6.17 -10.46
CA LEU A 70 -5.01 -5.21 -10.18
C LEU A 70 -4.76 -3.85 -10.84
N TYR A 71 -3.51 -3.39 -10.86
CA TYR A 71 -3.12 -2.19 -11.59
C TYR A 71 -3.47 -2.32 -13.08
N ASN A 72 -3.08 -3.43 -13.71
CA ASN A 72 -3.36 -3.70 -15.11
C ASN A 72 -4.87 -3.71 -15.39
N LEU A 73 -5.68 -4.38 -14.54
CA LEU A 73 -7.14 -4.38 -14.66
C LEU A 73 -7.71 -2.95 -14.60
N ILE A 74 -7.25 -2.12 -13.67
CA ILE A 74 -7.70 -0.72 -13.53
C ILE A 74 -7.30 0.11 -14.75
N VAL A 75 -6.08 -0.04 -15.24
CA VAL A 75 -5.59 0.69 -16.43
C VAL A 75 -6.43 0.33 -17.65
N VAL A 76 -6.62 -0.97 -17.91
CA VAL A 76 -7.44 -1.43 -19.04
C VAL A 76 -8.88 -0.95 -18.90
N ARG A 77 -9.47 -1.02 -17.69
CA ARG A 77 -10.83 -0.53 -17.42
C ARG A 77 -10.98 0.95 -17.70
N ASN A 78 -9.98 1.77 -17.38
CA ASN A 78 -10.01 3.21 -17.61
C ASN A 78 -9.91 3.58 -19.09
N GLN A 79 -9.46 2.67 -19.95
CA GLN A 79 -9.44 2.85 -21.40
C GLN A 79 -10.77 2.45 -22.08
N GLN A 80 -11.63 1.70 -21.39
CA GLN A 80 -12.93 1.28 -21.92
C GLN A 80 -14.01 2.35 -21.72
N ALA A 81 -15.00 2.37 -22.61
CA ALA A 81 -16.20 3.21 -22.47
C ALA A 81 -17.07 2.70 -21.31
N LYS A 82 -17.58 3.59 -20.45
CA LYS A 82 -18.26 3.22 -19.18
C LYS A 82 -19.54 2.39 -19.35
N ASP A 83 -20.16 2.51 -20.52
CA ASP A 83 -21.37 1.82 -20.94
C ASP A 83 -21.10 0.48 -21.62
N SER A 84 -19.83 0.13 -21.87
CA SER A 84 -19.46 -1.13 -22.51
C SER A 84 -19.57 -2.32 -21.55
N GLU A 85 -19.88 -3.50 -22.09
CA GLU A 85 -19.92 -4.75 -21.33
C GLU A 85 -18.54 -5.10 -20.76
N GLU A 86 -17.48 -4.81 -21.51
CA GLU A 86 -16.09 -5.01 -21.09
C GLU A 86 -15.75 -4.14 -19.88
N TRP A 87 -16.20 -2.88 -19.86
CA TRP A 87 -16.02 -2.01 -18.70
C TRP A 87 -16.73 -2.56 -17.47
N GLN A 88 -17.96 -3.04 -17.63
CA GLN A 88 -18.74 -3.63 -16.53
C GLN A 88 -18.07 -4.89 -15.98
N LYS A 89 -17.61 -5.78 -16.87
CA LYS A 89 -16.87 -6.98 -16.52
C LYS A 89 -15.59 -6.66 -15.75
N LEU A 90 -14.75 -5.75 -16.28
CA LEU A 90 -13.52 -5.33 -15.61
C LEU A 90 -13.81 -4.70 -14.24
N ASN A 91 -14.87 -3.91 -14.12
CA ASN A 91 -15.27 -3.32 -12.84
C ASN A 91 -15.69 -4.38 -11.83
N TYR A 92 -16.41 -5.41 -12.27
CA TYR A 92 -16.78 -6.57 -11.44
C TYR A 92 -15.55 -7.39 -11.02
N ASP A 93 -14.62 -7.64 -11.93
CA ASP A 93 -13.39 -8.39 -11.65
C ASP A 93 -12.51 -7.64 -10.64
N ILE A 94 -12.34 -6.33 -10.81
CA ILE A 94 -11.64 -5.46 -9.86
C ILE A 94 -12.30 -5.52 -8.47
N TYR A 95 -13.63 -5.45 -8.43
CA TYR A 95 -14.38 -5.55 -7.18
C TYR A 95 -14.15 -6.90 -6.49
N THR A 96 -14.29 -7.99 -7.23
CA THR A 96 -14.12 -9.36 -6.74
C THR A 96 -12.71 -9.59 -6.20
N LEU A 97 -11.68 -9.15 -6.94
CA LEU A 97 -10.30 -9.25 -6.51
C LEU A 97 -10.06 -8.48 -5.20
N ARG A 98 -10.62 -7.27 -5.07
CA ARG A 98 -10.54 -6.49 -3.81
C ARG A 98 -11.26 -7.18 -2.65
N GLN A 99 -12.40 -7.81 -2.90
CA GLN A 99 -13.12 -8.53 -1.84
C GLN A 99 -12.35 -9.74 -1.34
N ILE A 100 -11.82 -10.56 -2.25
CA ILE A 100 -10.96 -11.70 -1.90
C ILE A 100 -9.79 -11.24 -1.03
N ARG A 101 -9.10 -10.16 -1.45
CA ARG A 101 -7.99 -9.55 -0.71
C ARG A 101 -8.39 -9.16 0.72
N ARG A 102 -9.54 -8.49 0.90
CA ARG A 102 -10.07 -8.12 2.22
C ARG A 102 -10.42 -9.33 3.07
N GLU A 103 -11.03 -10.36 2.48
CA GLU A 103 -11.35 -11.59 3.18
C GLU A 103 -10.09 -12.27 3.72
N VAL A 104 -9.05 -12.43 2.89
CA VAL A 104 -7.80 -13.03 3.35
C VAL A 104 -7.20 -12.20 4.50
N ARG A 105 -7.12 -10.88 4.35
CA ARG A 105 -6.65 -9.99 5.43
C ARG A 105 -7.48 -10.13 6.71
N SER A 106 -8.80 -10.22 6.59
CA SER A 106 -9.72 -10.40 7.73
C SER A 106 -9.49 -11.72 8.44
N ARG A 107 -9.29 -12.82 7.69
CA ARG A 107 -9.00 -14.15 8.27
C ARG A 107 -7.66 -14.15 9.00
N TRP A 108 -6.64 -13.54 8.40
CA TRP A 108 -5.34 -13.37 9.05
C TRP A 108 -5.44 -12.54 10.34
N LYS A 109 -6.17 -11.41 10.30
CA LYS A 109 -6.40 -10.56 11.47
C LYS A 109 -7.07 -11.35 12.59
N HIS A 110 -8.12 -12.10 12.27
CA HIS A 110 -8.81 -12.92 13.25
C HIS A 110 -7.90 -13.96 13.92
N ILE A 111 -7.03 -14.63 13.16
CA ILE A 111 -6.06 -15.59 13.73
C ILE A 111 -5.03 -14.88 14.62
N LEU A 112 -4.55 -13.70 14.23
CA LEU A 112 -3.62 -12.92 15.04
C LEU A 112 -4.26 -12.46 16.36
N GLU A 113 -5.53 -12.09 16.30
CA GLU A 113 -6.35 -11.76 17.46
C GLU A 113 -6.48 -12.96 18.41
N ASP A 114 -6.76 -14.16 17.89
CA ASP A 114 -6.84 -15.41 18.66
C ASP A 114 -5.50 -15.80 19.33
N LEU A 115 -4.37 -15.44 18.72
CA LEU A 115 -3.02 -15.60 19.32
C LEU A 115 -2.73 -14.59 20.44
N GLY A 116 -3.54 -13.54 20.58
CA GLY A 116 -3.38 -12.48 21.57
C GLY A 116 -2.86 -11.16 21.03
N PHE A 117 -2.63 -11.01 19.72
CA PHE A 117 -2.15 -9.76 19.09
C PHE A 117 -3.27 -8.75 18.81
N GLN A 118 -4.22 -8.60 19.72
CA GLN A 118 -5.42 -7.78 19.50
C GLN A 118 -5.11 -6.32 19.13
N ARG A 119 -4.03 -5.74 19.69
CA ARG A 119 -3.65 -4.34 19.47
C ARG A 119 -2.65 -4.19 18.31
N GLU A 120 -1.88 -5.22 18.04
CA GLU A 120 -0.79 -5.22 17.08
C GLU A 120 -1.16 -5.87 15.74
N ALA A 121 -2.30 -6.56 15.63
CA ALA A 121 -2.70 -7.30 14.44
C ALA A 121 -2.66 -6.45 13.17
N ASP A 122 -3.20 -5.22 13.22
CA ASP A 122 -3.17 -4.30 12.08
C ASP A 122 -1.74 -3.86 11.73
N SER A 123 -0.88 -3.69 12.73
CA SER A 123 0.55 -3.37 12.52
C SER A 123 1.31 -4.54 11.91
N LEU A 124 1.07 -5.77 12.36
CA LEU A 124 1.71 -6.97 11.84
C LEU A 124 1.34 -7.20 10.37
N LEU A 125 0.07 -6.95 10.01
CA LEU A 125 -0.44 -7.06 8.63
C LEU A 125 -0.06 -5.88 7.73
N SER A 126 0.40 -4.78 8.30
CA SER A 126 0.86 -3.62 7.52
C SER A 126 2.21 -3.94 6.87
N VAL A 127 2.26 -3.91 5.54
CA VAL A 127 3.50 -4.08 4.78
C VAL A 127 3.76 -2.82 4.00
N THR A 128 4.79 -2.09 4.43
CA THR A 128 5.28 -0.87 3.80
C THR A 128 6.56 -1.14 3.01
N LYS A 129 6.99 -0.22 2.13
CA LYS A 129 8.26 -0.30 1.37
C LYS A 129 9.51 -0.46 2.24
N LEU A 130 9.42 -0.09 3.52
CA LEU A 130 10.51 -0.24 4.51
C LEU A 130 10.49 -1.61 5.19
N SER A 131 9.55 -2.49 4.86
CA SER A 131 9.49 -3.84 5.41
C SER A 131 10.68 -4.64 4.89
N THR A 132 11.65 -4.88 5.74
CA THR A 132 12.82 -5.69 5.45
C THR A 132 12.64 -7.09 6.03
N ILE A 133 13.08 -8.10 5.30
CA ILE A 133 13.15 -9.47 5.81
C ILE A 133 14.36 -9.57 6.74
N SER A 134 14.17 -10.16 7.93
CA SER A 134 15.19 -10.17 8.98
C SER A 134 16.40 -11.06 8.66
N ASP A 135 16.18 -12.23 8.05
CA ASP A 135 17.24 -13.21 7.73
C ASP A 135 16.81 -14.10 6.54
N SER A 136 17.75 -14.40 5.65
CA SER A 136 17.61 -15.41 4.59
C SER A 136 17.09 -16.77 5.10
N LYS A 137 17.51 -17.22 6.29
CA LYS A 137 17.00 -18.49 6.86
C LYS A 137 15.51 -18.37 7.21
N ASN A 138 15.10 -17.22 7.75
CA ASN A 138 13.71 -16.94 8.06
C ASN A 138 12.87 -16.82 6.78
N THR A 139 13.41 -16.25 5.68
CA THR A 139 12.69 -16.24 4.39
C THR A 139 12.27 -17.62 3.92
N ARG A 140 13.19 -18.60 4.02
CA ARG A 140 12.95 -19.95 3.53
C ARG A 140 11.88 -20.62 4.38
N LYS A 141 12.02 -20.55 5.70
CA LYS A 141 11.02 -21.08 6.64
C LYS A 141 9.66 -20.39 6.46
N ALA A 142 9.63 -19.08 6.22
CA ALA A 142 8.41 -18.33 5.95
C ALA A 142 7.70 -18.81 4.68
N ARG A 143 8.45 -19.04 3.59
CA ARG A 143 7.91 -19.63 2.35
C ARG A 143 7.35 -21.02 2.59
N GLU A 144 8.08 -21.87 3.31
CA GLU A 144 7.65 -23.24 3.62
C GLU A 144 6.35 -23.26 4.44
N ILE A 145 6.24 -22.44 5.49
CA ILE A 145 5.00 -22.33 6.29
C ILE A 145 3.85 -21.76 5.46
N LEU A 146 4.08 -20.76 4.62
CA LEU A 146 3.05 -20.19 3.74
C LEU A 146 2.53 -21.18 2.70
N LEU A 147 3.41 -21.97 2.10
CA LEU A 147 3.02 -23.05 1.18
C LEU A 147 2.12 -24.05 1.89
N ARG A 148 2.51 -24.50 3.08
CA ARG A 148 1.68 -25.39 3.90
C ARG A 148 0.36 -24.75 4.29
N LEU A 149 0.36 -23.46 4.66
CA LEU A 149 -0.85 -22.71 4.99
C LEU A 149 -1.80 -22.67 3.79
N ALA A 150 -1.26 -22.41 2.59
CA ALA A 150 -2.03 -22.40 1.36
C ALA A 150 -2.51 -23.78 0.95
N GLU A 151 -1.78 -24.85 1.27
CA GLU A 151 -2.15 -26.22 0.94
C GLU A 151 -3.19 -26.81 1.90
N GLU A 152 -3.04 -26.60 3.21
CA GLU A 152 -3.82 -27.25 4.27
C GLU A 152 -5.03 -26.41 4.74
N THR A 153 -5.03 -25.09 4.51
CA THR A 153 -6.09 -24.19 4.98
C THR A 153 -6.86 -23.54 3.83
N SER A 154 -8.11 -23.15 4.10
CA SER A 154 -8.96 -22.42 3.15
C SER A 154 -8.78 -20.90 3.25
N ILE A 155 -7.73 -20.41 3.91
CA ILE A 155 -7.43 -18.98 4.04
C ILE A 155 -7.27 -18.34 2.66
N PHE A 156 -6.57 -19.01 1.75
CA PHE A 156 -6.37 -18.56 0.39
C PHE A 156 -7.36 -19.25 -0.57
N PRO A 157 -7.83 -18.53 -1.60
CA PRO A 157 -8.53 -19.14 -2.73
C PRO A 157 -7.67 -20.20 -3.46
N THR A 158 -8.31 -21.13 -4.16
CA THR A 158 -7.67 -22.27 -4.85
C THR A 158 -6.66 -21.91 -5.94
N SER A 159 -6.77 -20.73 -6.56
CA SER A 159 -5.88 -20.23 -7.61
C SER A 159 -5.04 -19.03 -7.17
N TRP A 160 -4.88 -18.84 -5.85
CA TRP A 160 -4.15 -17.70 -5.31
C TRP A 160 -2.64 -17.92 -5.35
N GLU A 161 -1.92 -17.10 -6.11
CA GLU A 161 -0.45 -17.10 -6.12
C GLU A 161 0.08 -16.52 -4.79
N LEU A 162 1.15 -17.14 -4.26
CA LEU A 162 1.76 -16.71 -3.00
C LEU A 162 2.36 -15.32 -3.14
N SER A 163 1.61 -14.32 -2.69
CA SER A 163 2.04 -12.93 -2.66
C SER A 163 3.22 -12.74 -1.68
N GLU A 164 4.24 -12.01 -2.12
CA GLU A 164 5.40 -11.62 -1.32
C GLU A 164 5.01 -10.89 -0.04
N ARG A 165 3.84 -10.24 -0.03
CA ARG A 165 3.33 -9.54 1.15
C ARG A 165 3.15 -10.46 2.35
N TYR A 166 2.52 -11.62 2.14
CA TYR A 166 2.30 -12.58 3.23
C TYR A 166 3.62 -13.18 3.70
N LEU A 167 4.65 -13.17 2.85
CA LEU A 167 6.00 -13.58 3.23
C LEU A 167 6.58 -12.65 4.31
N PHE A 168 6.44 -11.33 4.16
CA PHE A 168 6.89 -10.39 5.20
C PHE A 168 6.14 -10.56 6.52
N VAL A 169 4.83 -10.80 6.46
CA VAL A 169 4.03 -11.04 7.67
C VAL A 169 4.48 -12.34 8.34
N MET A 170 4.69 -13.41 7.57
CA MET A 170 5.14 -14.69 8.10
C MET A 170 6.56 -14.62 8.66
N ASP A 171 7.47 -13.88 8.02
CA ASP A 171 8.82 -13.62 8.52
C ASP A 171 8.81 -12.95 9.90
N ARG A 172 7.95 -11.93 10.08
CA ARG A 172 7.74 -11.29 11.39
C ARG A 172 7.19 -12.26 12.42
N LEU A 173 6.24 -13.11 12.06
CA LEU A 173 5.70 -14.13 12.96
C LEU A 173 6.75 -15.17 13.37
N ILE A 174 7.71 -15.49 12.49
CA ILE A 174 8.85 -16.36 12.83
C ILE A 174 9.78 -15.65 13.81
N ALA A 175 10.05 -14.36 13.61
CA ALA A 175 10.88 -13.58 14.54
C ALA A 175 10.24 -13.46 15.95
N LEU A 176 8.91 -13.51 16.02
CA LEU A 176 8.13 -13.52 17.27
C LEU A 176 7.89 -14.93 17.83
N ASP A 177 8.42 -15.98 17.20
CA ASP A 177 8.18 -17.39 17.53
C ASP A 177 6.68 -17.79 17.57
N ALA A 178 5.85 -17.09 16.78
CA ALA A 178 4.40 -17.27 16.73
C ALA A 178 3.90 -17.99 15.47
N ALA A 179 4.78 -18.22 14.48
CA ALA A 179 4.38 -18.75 13.17
C ALA A 179 3.76 -20.15 13.22
N GLU A 180 4.28 -21.04 14.07
CA GLU A 180 3.74 -22.41 14.21
C GLU A 180 2.37 -22.42 14.90
N GLU A 181 2.18 -21.57 15.92
CA GLU A 181 0.88 -21.42 16.58
C GLU A 181 -0.14 -20.76 15.66
N PHE A 182 0.29 -19.76 14.87
CA PHE A 182 -0.54 -19.18 13.81
C PHE A 182 -1.04 -20.26 12.84
N PHE A 183 -0.15 -21.13 12.38
CA PHE A 183 -0.51 -22.23 11.50
C PHE A 183 -1.49 -23.21 12.17
N LYS A 184 -1.27 -23.58 13.43
CA LYS A 184 -2.19 -24.48 14.16
C LYS A 184 -3.60 -23.89 14.30
N ILE A 185 -3.72 -22.62 14.63
CA ILE A 185 -5.03 -21.95 14.72
C ILE A 185 -5.66 -21.86 13.33
N ALA A 186 -4.90 -21.44 12.32
CA ALA A 186 -5.35 -21.38 10.93
C ALA A 186 -5.95 -22.71 10.43
N SER A 187 -5.26 -23.83 10.68
CA SER A 187 -5.72 -25.16 10.25
C SER A 187 -6.96 -25.64 11.00
N ARG A 188 -7.21 -25.16 12.22
CA ARG A 188 -8.42 -25.48 13.00
C ARG A 188 -9.60 -24.59 12.60
N THR A 189 -9.36 -23.30 12.40
CA THR A 189 -10.41 -22.30 12.11
C THR A 189 -10.82 -22.31 10.64
N TYR A 190 -9.88 -22.57 9.73
CA TYR A 190 -10.10 -22.58 8.28
C TYR A 190 -9.58 -23.87 7.64
N PRO A 191 -10.09 -25.05 8.01
CA PRO A 191 -9.65 -26.30 7.39
C PRO A 191 -10.03 -26.32 5.91
N LYS A 192 -9.17 -26.87 5.04
CA LYS A 192 -9.62 -27.31 3.72
C LYS A 192 -10.41 -28.60 3.87
N LYS A 193 -11.57 -28.67 3.22
CA LYS A 193 -12.39 -29.88 3.21
C LYS A 193 -11.58 -31.02 2.57
N ALA A 194 -11.24 -32.04 3.35
CA ALA A 194 -10.67 -33.29 2.85
C ALA A 194 -11.73 -33.98 1.99
N GLY A 195 -11.67 -33.81 0.67
CA GLY A 195 -12.68 -34.41 -0.20
C GLY A 195 -12.53 -34.18 -1.69
N VAL A 196 -11.66 -33.30 -2.16
CA VAL A 196 -11.35 -33.19 -3.60
C VAL A 196 -9.84 -32.99 -3.73
N PRO A 197 -9.07 -34.03 -4.10
CA PRO A 197 -7.76 -33.80 -4.70
C PRO A 197 -7.99 -32.80 -5.82
N CYS A 198 -7.21 -31.72 -5.87
CA CYS A 198 -7.22 -30.84 -7.03
C CYS A 198 -6.87 -31.71 -8.24
N LEU A 199 -7.90 -32.19 -8.95
CA LEU A 199 -7.73 -32.64 -10.31
C LEU A 199 -7.14 -31.43 -11.01
N ALA A 200 -5.93 -31.59 -11.49
CA ALA A 200 -5.33 -30.69 -12.46
C ALA A 200 -6.27 -30.69 -13.67
N ASP A 201 -7.33 -29.89 -13.61
CA ASP A 201 -8.12 -29.58 -14.76
C ASP A 201 -7.21 -28.72 -15.62
N GLY A 202 -6.70 -29.33 -16.69
CA GLY A 202 -6.03 -28.63 -17.77
C GLY A 202 -7.01 -27.71 -18.47
N GLN A 203 -7.50 -26.69 -17.79
CA GLN A 203 -8.01 -25.50 -18.44
C GLN A 203 -6.80 -24.74 -18.96
N LYS A 204 -6.54 -24.94 -20.25
CA LYS A 204 -5.94 -23.91 -21.08
C LYS A 204 -6.80 -22.65 -20.92
N GLU A 205 -6.48 -21.80 -19.95
CA GLU A 205 -6.87 -20.40 -20.03
C GLU A 205 -6.18 -19.86 -21.28
N LEU A 206 -6.97 -19.72 -22.35
CA LEU A 206 -6.60 -18.89 -23.48
C LEU A 206 -6.51 -17.46 -22.94
N HIS A 207 -5.30 -17.06 -22.54
CA HIS A 207 -4.93 -15.67 -22.41
C HIS A 207 -5.12 -15.00 -23.78
N TYR A 208 -6.32 -14.48 -24.04
CA TYR A 208 -6.56 -13.50 -25.10
C TYR A 208 -6.08 -12.13 -24.60
N PHE A 209 -4.77 -11.99 -24.43
CA PHE A 209 -4.14 -10.68 -24.53
C PHE A 209 -3.81 -10.46 -26.01
N PRO A 210 -4.35 -9.42 -26.68
CA PRO A 210 -3.86 -9.07 -28.00
C PRO A 210 -2.43 -8.53 -27.83
N LEU A 211 -1.45 -9.35 -28.20
CA LEU A 211 -0.10 -8.88 -28.43
C LEU A 211 -0.13 -7.95 -29.65
N PRO A 212 0.47 -6.75 -29.59
CA PRO A 212 0.63 -5.93 -30.79
C PRO A 212 1.62 -6.62 -31.74
N SER A 213 1.20 -6.80 -32.99
CA SER A 213 2.01 -7.39 -34.06
C SER A 213 3.24 -6.51 -34.40
N PRO A 214 4.34 -7.12 -34.87
CA PRO A 214 5.56 -6.42 -35.27
C PRO A 214 5.38 -5.51 -36.49
#